data_AF-A0A5C2HK20-F1
#
_entry.id   AF-A0A5C2HK20-F1
#
_cell.length_a   1.000
_cell.length_b   1.000
_cell.length_c   1.000
_cell.angle_alpha   90.00
_cell.angle_beta   90.00
_cell.angle_gamma   90.00
#
_symmetry.space_group_name_H-M   'P 1'
#
loop_
_entity.id
_entity.type
_entity.pdbx_description
1 polymer ?
#
loop_
_entity_poly.entity_id
_entity_poly.type
_entity_poly.pdbx_seq_one_letter_code
_entity_poly.pdbx_strand_id
1 'polypeptide(L)'
;MSRFYEIDPTPENYWRAIILFGRNTASYKFALAKALLELHGNGKSQVKLEELAVPYAKHLAQHIKQQPKQITSKRSSFLEQITAYNQGQLDHDGLIQQTTRLGFNNVIDAFHKVHGNDVGSRFFIDQRRSHGGIELTDNLNHLLEQLSAEDLAGEVEARWRLVEEAWANNLSRQLMLVEYEEHDQQLIGIHSQRRISLTSARPALNGYQKGRCFYCYREISILYGSDTPADVDHFFPHKLKRCDDGKPIDGVANLVLACTDCNRGAQGKFDQIPALPLLERLHTRNEYLISSHHPLRETLIAQTGASREKRQDYLQDAYNCATVFTGSWQKWQPRAEGVAVF
;
A
#
# COMPACT_ATOMS: atom_id res chain seq x y z
N MET A 1 9.14 -22.85 18.00
CA MET A 1 8.70 -21.43 17.97
C MET A 1 9.11 -20.85 16.63
N SER A 2 8.22 -20.08 16.00
CA SER A 2 8.48 -19.48 14.70
C SER A 2 9.65 -18.48 14.79
N ARG A 3 10.50 -18.41 13.74
CA ARG A 3 11.61 -17.44 13.69
C ARG A 3 11.18 -16.04 13.27
N PHE A 4 9.99 -15.93 12.70
CA PHE A 4 9.37 -14.68 12.29
C PHE A 4 8.16 -14.44 13.19
N TYR A 5 7.81 -13.18 13.38
CA TYR A 5 6.65 -12.78 14.16
C TYR A 5 5.70 -11.96 13.27
N GLU A 6 4.41 -12.07 13.56
CA GLU A 6 3.46 -11.10 13.02
C GLU A 6 3.54 -9.84 13.87
N ILE A 7 3.58 -8.68 13.22
CA ILE A 7 3.32 -7.42 13.89
C ILE A 7 1.82 -7.17 13.88
N ASP A 8 1.27 -6.73 15.00
CA ASP A 8 -0.06 -6.14 15.07
C ASP A 8 0.06 -4.66 14.69
N PRO A 9 -0.55 -4.21 13.58
CA PRO A 9 -0.27 -2.86 13.10
C PRO A 9 -1.03 -1.82 13.89
N THR A 10 -0.32 -0.74 14.18
CA THR A 10 -0.82 0.34 15.01
C THR A 10 -1.82 1.21 14.22
N PRO A 11 -2.69 1.97 14.89
CA PRO A 11 -3.49 3.01 14.24
C PRO A 11 -2.65 3.92 13.32
N GLU A 12 -1.43 4.27 13.72
CA GLU A 12 -0.47 5.00 12.89
C GLU A 12 -0.16 4.30 11.56
N ASN A 13 0.14 3.01 11.58
CA ASN A 13 0.44 2.26 10.36
C ASN A 13 -0.75 2.27 9.39
N TYR A 14 -1.97 2.14 9.90
CA TYR A 14 -3.18 2.21 9.08
C TYR A 14 -3.44 3.60 8.52
N TRP A 15 -3.21 4.65 9.31
CA TRP A 15 -3.36 6.03 8.88
C TRP A 15 -2.44 6.31 7.69
N ARG A 16 -1.14 6.04 7.85
CA ARG A 16 -0.14 6.21 6.79
C ARG A 16 -0.48 5.36 5.56
N ALA A 17 -0.96 4.13 5.73
CA ALA A 17 -1.39 3.30 4.60
C ALA A 17 -2.55 3.92 3.78
N ILE A 18 -3.54 4.53 4.44
CA ILE A 18 -4.63 5.24 3.77
C ILE A 18 -4.08 6.42 2.95
N ILE A 19 -3.23 7.24 3.56
CA ILE A 19 -2.66 8.45 2.95
C ILE A 19 -1.75 8.10 1.77
N LEU A 20 -0.88 7.11 1.93
CA LEU A 20 0.10 6.73 0.90
C LEU A 20 -0.52 5.89 -0.22
N PHE A 21 -1.35 4.89 0.12
CA PHE A 21 -1.74 3.81 -0.80
C PHE A 21 -3.24 3.75 -1.10
N GLY A 22 -4.07 4.51 -0.38
CA GLY A 22 -5.47 4.74 -0.77
C GLY A 22 -5.58 5.31 -2.19
N ARG A 23 -6.67 5.00 -2.91
CA ARG A 23 -6.81 5.39 -4.32
C ARG A 23 -6.74 6.91 -4.52
N ASN A 24 -5.78 7.36 -5.33
CA ASN A 24 -5.62 8.77 -5.71
C ASN A 24 -6.41 9.08 -6.99
N THR A 25 -7.74 8.89 -6.97
CA THR A 25 -8.60 9.30 -8.10
C THR A 25 -8.98 10.77 -8.03
N ALA A 26 -9.05 11.32 -6.82
CA ALA A 26 -9.30 12.70 -6.44
C ALA A 26 -8.53 13.02 -5.14
N SER A 27 -8.27 14.29 -4.84
CA SER A 27 -7.58 14.72 -3.61
C SER A 27 -8.44 14.68 -2.34
N TYR A 28 -9.72 14.28 -2.46
CA TYR A 28 -10.70 14.24 -1.38
C TYR A 28 -10.21 13.53 -0.12
N LYS A 29 -9.45 12.43 -0.23
CA LYS A 29 -8.95 11.73 0.96
C LYS A 29 -7.98 12.59 1.78
N PHE A 30 -7.16 13.42 1.14
CA PHE A 30 -6.21 14.29 1.84
C PHE A 30 -6.94 15.42 2.55
N ALA A 31 -7.92 16.03 1.87
CA ALA A 31 -8.79 17.02 2.48
C ALA A 31 -9.58 16.45 3.68
N LEU A 32 -10.10 15.22 3.57
CA LEU A 32 -10.80 14.56 4.66
C LEU A 32 -9.85 14.24 5.82
N ALA A 33 -8.65 13.75 5.52
CA ALA A 33 -7.63 13.48 6.54
C ALA A 33 -7.29 14.74 7.35
N LYS A 34 -6.97 15.86 6.68
CA LYS A 34 -6.70 17.13 7.38
C LYS A 34 -7.92 17.63 8.17
N ALA A 35 -9.13 17.48 7.61
CA ALA A 35 -10.36 17.83 8.32
C ALA A 35 -10.55 17.03 9.62
N LEU A 36 -10.27 15.73 9.61
CA LEU A 36 -10.34 14.88 10.81
C LEU A 36 -9.32 15.31 11.86
N LEU A 37 -8.10 15.67 11.45
CA LEU A 37 -7.05 16.17 12.34
C LEU A 37 -7.43 17.54 12.95
N GLU A 38 -8.01 18.46 12.17
CA GLU A 38 -8.48 19.77 12.67
C GLU A 38 -9.66 19.64 13.66
N LEU A 39 -10.55 18.65 13.48
CA LEU A 39 -11.77 18.52 14.30
C LEU A 39 -11.54 17.89 15.67
N HIS A 40 -10.46 17.13 15.86
CA HIS A 40 -10.17 16.46 17.12
C HIS A 40 -10.03 17.44 18.30
N GLY A 41 -9.51 18.65 18.06
CA GLY A 41 -9.30 19.67 19.10
C GLY A 41 -10.57 20.16 19.83
N ASN A 42 -11.76 19.74 19.39
CA ASN A 42 -13.04 20.18 19.94
C ASN A 42 -13.68 19.19 20.95
N GLY A 43 -13.05 18.04 21.22
CA GLY A 43 -13.55 17.05 22.20
C GLY A 43 -14.91 16.40 21.85
N LYS A 44 -15.37 16.56 20.60
CA LYS A 44 -16.62 15.97 20.09
C LYS A 44 -16.33 14.64 19.41
N SER A 45 -16.97 13.57 19.87
CA SER A 45 -16.96 12.27 19.18
C SER A 45 -17.94 12.23 18.01
N GLN A 46 -19.04 12.98 18.06
CA GLN A 46 -20.01 13.07 16.97
C GLN A 46 -19.82 14.36 16.17
N VAL A 47 -19.63 14.23 14.86
CA VAL A 47 -19.40 15.36 13.94
C VAL A 47 -20.47 15.31 12.85
N LYS A 48 -21.27 16.38 12.72
CA LYS A 48 -22.24 16.51 11.63
C LYS A 48 -21.55 16.78 10.30
N LEU A 49 -22.19 16.43 9.18
CA LEU A 49 -21.60 16.71 7.86
C LEU A 49 -21.36 18.20 7.61
N GLU A 50 -22.19 19.08 8.15
CA GLU A 50 -22.00 20.53 8.05
C GLU A 50 -20.76 21.00 8.83
N GLU A 51 -20.48 20.40 9.99
CA GLU A 51 -19.27 20.66 10.78
C GLU A 51 -18.03 20.13 10.05
N LEU A 52 -18.12 18.93 9.46
CA LEU A 52 -17.05 18.33 8.67
C LEU A 52 -16.77 19.09 7.36
N ALA A 53 -17.81 19.66 6.74
CA ALA A 53 -17.72 20.40 5.50
C ALA A 53 -16.81 21.64 5.62
N VAL A 54 -16.76 22.28 6.78
CA VAL A 54 -15.98 23.51 7.00
C VAL A 54 -14.48 23.29 6.76
N PRO A 55 -13.77 22.45 7.53
CA PRO A 55 -12.34 22.22 7.29
C PRO A 55 -12.08 21.49 5.97
N TYR A 56 -12.98 20.58 5.57
CA TYR A 56 -12.85 19.83 4.33
C TYR A 56 -12.85 20.73 3.07
N ALA A 57 -13.84 21.64 2.96
CA ALA A 57 -13.93 22.57 1.84
C ALA A 57 -12.81 23.61 1.88
N LYS A 58 -12.44 24.11 3.07
CA LYS A 58 -11.33 25.04 3.28
C LYS A 58 -10.03 24.50 2.69
N HIS A 59 -9.66 23.26 3.00
CA HIS A 59 -8.42 22.67 2.46
C HIS A 59 -8.47 22.50 0.95
N LEU A 60 -9.57 22.01 0.39
CA LEU A 60 -9.73 21.91 -1.07
C LEU A 60 -9.64 23.27 -1.75
N ALA A 61 -10.30 24.29 -1.18
CA ALA A 61 -10.28 25.64 -1.70
C ALA A 61 -8.86 26.22 -1.76
N GLN A 62 -8.07 26.01 -0.69
CA GLN A 62 -6.67 26.43 -0.63
C GLN A 62 -5.81 25.77 -1.72
N HIS A 63 -5.92 24.45 -1.88
CA HIS A 63 -5.15 23.71 -2.87
C HIS A 63 -5.55 24.05 -4.30
N ILE A 64 -6.85 24.17 -4.61
CA ILE A 64 -7.33 24.51 -5.96
C ILE A 64 -6.81 25.87 -6.44
N LYS A 65 -6.61 26.83 -5.53
CA LYS A 65 -6.02 28.14 -5.89
C LYS A 65 -4.59 28.01 -6.40
N GLN A 66 -3.84 27.03 -5.89
CA GLN A 66 -2.43 26.81 -6.25
C GLN A 66 -2.30 25.81 -7.40
N GLN A 67 -3.00 24.68 -7.31
CA GLN A 67 -3.05 23.62 -8.31
C GLN A 67 -4.50 23.29 -8.69
N PRO A 68 -5.01 23.78 -9.83
CA PRO A 68 -6.42 23.58 -10.21
C PRO A 68 -6.82 22.12 -10.44
N LYS A 69 -5.86 21.26 -10.83
CA LYS A 69 -6.12 19.85 -11.12
C LYS A 69 -6.11 19.02 -9.84
N GLN A 70 -7.31 18.71 -9.32
CA GLN A 70 -7.52 17.95 -8.08
C GLN A 70 -8.14 16.55 -8.28
N ILE A 71 -8.41 16.17 -9.53
CA ILE A 71 -9.06 14.91 -9.87
C ILE A 71 -8.54 14.40 -11.21
N THR A 72 -8.58 13.08 -11.40
CA THR A 72 -8.17 12.46 -12.66
C THR A 72 -9.28 12.43 -13.72
N SER A 73 -10.54 12.64 -13.33
CA SER A 73 -11.66 12.79 -14.27
C SER A 73 -11.63 14.18 -14.92
N LYS A 74 -12.27 14.32 -16.09
CA LYS A 74 -12.33 15.60 -16.79
C LYS A 74 -13.14 16.68 -16.07
N ARG A 75 -14.11 16.27 -15.26
CA ARG A 75 -15.04 17.16 -14.54
C ARG A 75 -15.40 16.59 -13.18
N SER A 76 -15.77 17.49 -12.27
CA SER A 76 -16.39 17.16 -10.99
C SER A 76 -17.29 18.32 -10.58
N SER A 77 -18.59 18.04 -10.43
CA SER A 77 -19.56 19.04 -9.98
C SER A 77 -19.19 19.64 -8.63
N PHE A 78 -18.61 18.85 -7.73
CA PHE A 78 -18.17 19.33 -6.43
C PHE A 78 -16.98 20.30 -6.53
N LEU A 79 -15.91 19.94 -7.25
CA LEU A 79 -14.74 20.83 -7.42
C LEU A 79 -15.09 22.12 -8.19
N GLU A 80 -16.09 22.06 -9.08
CA GLU A 80 -16.64 23.25 -9.73
C GLU A 80 -17.27 24.23 -8.71
N GLN A 81 -17.96 23.73 -7.67
CA GLN A 81 -18.47 24.59 -6.59
C GLN A 81 -17.34 25.21 -5.75
N ILE A 82 -16.30 24.44 -5.42
CA ILE A 82 -15.13 24.99 -4.72
C ILE A 82 -14.44 26.08 -5.58
N THR A 83 -14.37 25.87 -6.89
CA THR A 83 -13.81 26.85 -7.84
C THR A 83 -14.65 28.11 -7.89
N ALA A 84 -15.98 27.99 -7.93
CA ALA A 84 -16.90 29.13 -7.89
C ALA A 84 -16.74 29.95 -6.60
N TYR A 85 -16.59 29.28 -5.45
CA TYR A 85 -16.26 29.94 -4.18
C TYR A 85 -14.94 30.71 -4.25
N ASN A 86 -13.89 30.08 -4.80
CA ASN A 86 -12.59 30.73 -4.98
C ASN A 86 -12.64 31.96 -5.90
N GLN A 87 -13.63 32.04 -6.79
CA GLN A 87 -13.88 33.16 -7.71
C GLN A 87 -14.85 34.21 -7.14
N GLY A 88 -15.34 34.04 -5.91
CA GLY A 88 -16.32 34.93 -5.29
C GLY A 88 -17.74 34.81 -5.83
N GLN A 89 -18.05 33.73 -6.55
CA GLN A 89 -19.38 33.45 -7.13
C GLN A 89 -20.27 32.63 -6.19
N LEU A 90 -19.68 32.06 -5.14
CA LEU A 90 -20.36 31.32 -4.08
C LEU A 90 -19.84 31.87 -2.75
N ASP A 91 -20.74 32.13 -1.81
CA ASP A 91 -20.38 32.56 -0.46
C ASP A 91 -20.01 31.36 0.43
N HIS A 92 -19.61 31.65 1.66
CA HIS A 92 -19.18 30.62 2.60
C HIS A 92 -20.33 29.65 2.94
N ASP A 93 -21.54 30.14 3.20
CA ASP A 93 -22.67 29.29 3.56
C ASP A 93 -23.10 28.40 2.39
N GLY A 94 -23.10 28.94 1.17
CA GLY A 94 -23.29 28.18 -0.06
C GLY A 94 -22.21 27.12 -0.26
N LEU A 95 -20.94 27.43 0.03
CA LEU A 95 -19.85 26.45 -0.03
C LEU A 95 -20.09 25.27 0.92
N ILE A 96 -20.46 25.55 2.17
CA ILE A 96 -20.75 24.50 3.16
C ILE A 96 -21.94 23.65 2.70
N GLN A 97 -23.03 24.27 2.25
CA GLN A 97 -24.21 23.55 1.76
C GLN A 97 -23.89 22.63 0.58
N GLN A 98 -23.13 23.13 -0.41
CA GLN A 98 -22.72 22.33 -1.56
C GLN A 98 -21.77 21.21 -1.17
N THR A 99 -20.87 21.46 -0.21
CA THR A 99 -19.93 20.46 0.31
C THR A 99 -20.65 19.34 1.03
N THR A 100 -21.61 19.65 1.91
CA THR A 100 -22.46 18.65 2.57
C THR A 100 -23.20 17.78 1.55
N ARG A 101 -23.74 18.40 0.49
CA ARG A 101 -24.52 17.70 -0.54
C ARG A 101 -23.68 16.83 -1.48
N LEU A 102 -22.47 17.27 -1.85
CA LEU A 102 -21.70 16.68 -2.95
C LEU A 102 -20.35 16.09 -2.52
N GLY A 103 -19.72 16.69 -1.51
CA GLY A 103 -18.34 16.43 -1.14
C GLY A 103 -18.10 15.07 -0.50
N PHE A 104 -19.12 14.51 0.15
CA PHE A 104 -19.02 13.28 0.92
C PHE A 104 -19.58 12.02 0.24
N ASN A 105 -19.97 12.13 -1.03
CA ASN A 105 -20.63 11.05 -1.78
C ASN A 105 -19.78 9.78 -1.93
N ASN A 106 -18.44 9.92 -1.93
CA ASN A 106 -17.53 8.79 -2.16
C ASN A 106 -16.43 8.69 -1.11
N VAL A 107 -15.97 9.82 -0.56
CA VAL A 107 -14.76 9.84 0.27
C VAL A 107 -14.98 9.14 1.61
N ILE A 108 -16.15 9.29 2.24
CA ILE A 108 -16.48 8.60 3.50
C ILE A 108 -16.49 7.08 3.31
N ASP A 109 -17.07 6.60 2.20
CA ASP A 109 -17.16 5.17 1.86
C ASP A 109 -15.80 4.55 1.47
N ALA A 110 -14.88 5.38 0.95
CA ALA A 110 -13.61 4.94 0.38
C ALA A 110 -12.40 5.22 1.28
N PHE A 111 -12.52 6.07 2.30
CA PHE A 111 -11.38 6.54 3.09
C PHE A 111 -10.59 5.39 3.70
N HIS A 112 -11.29 4.43 4.29
CA HIS A 112 -10.68 3.27 4.94
C HIS A 112 -10.34 2.13 3.96
N LYS A 113 -10.38 2.36 2.65
CA LYS A 113 -10.12 1.31 1.64
C LYS A 113 -8.74 1.45 1.01
N VAL A 114 -7.89 0.46 1.26
CA VAL A 114 -6.55 0.33 0.66
C VAL A 114 -6.53 -0.91 -0.24
N HIS A 115 -6.12 -0.74 -1.50
CA HIS A 115 -6.15 -1.80 -2.52
C HIS A 115 -7.48 -2.53 -2.72
N GLY A 116 -8.61 -1.92 -2.32
CA GLY A 116 -9.95 -2.50 -2.43
C GLY A 116 -10.44 -3.22 -1.18
N ASN A 117 -9.61 -3.34 -0.14
CA ASN A 117 -9.96 -3.92 1.15
C ASN A 117 -10.10 -2.83 2.22
N ASP A 118 -11.00 -3.03 3.18
CA ASP A 118 -11.06 -2.19 4.39
C ASP A 118 -9.82 -2.43 5.26
N VAL A 119 -9.26 -1.36 5.81
CA VAL A 119 -8.19 -1.44 6.81
C VAL A 119 -8.72 -1.98 8.14
N GLY A 120 -7.81 -2.52 8.97
CA GLY A 120 -8.16 -3.12 10.27
C GLY A 120 -8.63 -2.12 11.32
N SER A 121 -8.13 -0.89 11.28
CA SER A 121 -8.55 0.20 12.18
C SER A 121 -9.24 1.31 11.41
N ARG A 122 -10.48 1.64 11.79
CA ARG A 122 -11.20 2.82 11.31
C ARG A 122 -10.94 4.00 12.23
N PHE A 123 -10.89 5.21 11.68
CA PHE A 123 -10.71 6.48 12.40
C PHE A 123 -12.04 7.21 12.62
N PHE A 124 -13.06 6.84 11.85
CA PHE A 124 -14.43 7.25 12.05
C PHE A 124 -15.40 6.15 11.59
N ILE A 125 -16.62 6.18 12.13
CA ILE A 125 -17.76 5.37 11.73
C ILE A 125 -18.70 6.26 10.92
N ASP A 126 -19.20 5.73 9.80
CA ASP A 126 -20.20 6.42 8.97
C ASP A 126 -21.57 6.36 9.65
N GLN A 127 -22.05 7.51 10.09
CA GLN A 127 -23.35 7.69 10.75
C GLN A 127 -24.26 8.61 9.94
N ARG A 128 -24.04 8.75 8.63
CA ARG A 128 -24.84 9.62 7.75
C ARG A 128 -26.33 9.29 7.79
N ARG A 129 -26.68 8.02 7.97
CA ARG A 129 -28.07 7.54 8.09
C ARG A 129 -28.67 7.69 9.49
N SER A 130 -27.84 7.73 10.52
CA SER A 130 -28.27 7.78 11.92
C SER A 130 -28.48 9.23 12.36
N HIS A 131 -27.45 10.06 12.25
CA HIS A 131 -27.48 11.45 12.71
C HIS A 131 -26.89 12.44 11.70
N GLY A 132 -26.76 12.04 10.43
CA GLY A 132 -26.30 12.93 9.37
C GLY A 132 -24.83 13.35 9.51
N GLY A 133 -23.96 12.43 9.95
CA GLY A 133 -22.55 12.75 10.21
C GLY A 133 -21.62 11.55 10.26
N ILE A 134 -20.50 11.73 10.95
CA ILE A 134 -19.55 10.68 11.30
C ILE A 134 -19.34 10.66 12.81
N GLU A 135 -18.91 9.53 13.32
CA GLU A 135 -18.50 9.35 14.72
C GLU A 135 -17.01 9.03 14.76
N LEU A 136 -16.22 9.90 15.37
CA LEU A 136 -14.78 9.72 15.55
C LEU A 136 -14.53 8.56 16.52
N THR A 137 -13.61 7.67 16.16
CA THR A 137 -13.29 6.48 16.96
C THR A 137 -12.11 6.72 17.90
N ASP A 138 -11.99 5.88 18.93
CA ASP A 138 -10.82 5.88 19.81
C ASP A 138 -9.48 5.65 19.09
N ASN A 139 -9.47 5.02 17.91
CA ASN A 139 -8.26 4.88 17.11
C ASN A 139 -7.70 6.22 16.63
N LEU A 140 -8.56 7.21 16.34
CA LEU A 140 -8.13 8.56 15.98
C LEU A 140 -7.57 9.30 17.20
N ASN A 141 -8.18 9.10 18.37
CA ASN A 141 -7.69 9.67 19.62
C ASN A 141 -6.31 9.09 19.99
N HIS A 142 -6.16 7.76 19.96
CA HIS A 142 -4.88 7.10 20.20
C HIS A 142 -3.79 7.53 19.21
N LEU A 143 -4.16 7.71 17.93
CA LEU A 143 -3.22 8.23 16.92
C LEU A 143 -2.68 9.61 17.31
N LEU A 144 -3.56 10.49 17.78
CA LEU A 144 -3.24 11.88 18.13
C LEU A 144 -2.60 12.05 19.52
N GLU A 145 -2.74 11.05 20.40
CA GLU A 145 -1.96 10.97 21.64
C GLU A 145 -0.50 10.56 21.38
N GLN A 146 -0.27 9.73 20.36
CA GLN A 146 1.06 9.22 20.00
C GLN A 146 1.84 10.17 19.09
N LEU A 147 1.15 10.86 18.19
CA LEU A 147 1.74 11.74 17.18
C LEU A 147 1.03 13.09 17.18
N SER A 148 1.76 14.19 16.97
CA SER A 148 1.13 15.50 16.92
C SER A 148 0.22 15.63 15.69
N ALA A 149 -0.88 16.36 15.85
CA ALA A 149 -1.80 16.65 14.75
C ALA A 149 -1.09 17.42 13.63
N GLU A 150 -0.15 18.29 14.00
CA GLU A 150 0.67 19.09 13.09
C GLU A 150 1.58 18.20 12.22
N ASP A 151 2.26 17.22 12.80
CA ASP A 151 3.14 16.31 12.06
C ASP A 151 2.34 15.47 11.06
N LEU A 152 1.22 14.89 11.49
CA LEU A 152 0.33 14.12 10.62
C LEU A 152 -0.26 15.00 9.51
N ALA A 153 -0.63 16.25 9.82
CA ALA A 153 -1.10 17.19 8.82
C ALA A 153 0.02 17.55 7.81
N GLY A 154 1.27 17.64 8.26
CA GLY A 154 2.46 17.81 7.43
C GLY A 154 2.70 16.63 6.50
N GLU A 155 2.58 15.40 6.99
CA GLU A 155 2.68 14.18 6.17
C GLU A 155 1.60 14.15 5.07
N VAL A 156 0.35 14.46 5.45
CA VAL A 156 -0.78 14.53 4.51
C VAL A 156 -0.56 15.62 3.46
N GLU A 157 -0.09 16.80 3.86
CA GLU A 157 0.21 17.93 2.98
C GLU A 157 1.30 17.57 1.97
N ALA A 158 2.43 17.03 2.43
CA ALA A 158 3.54 16.62 1.58
C ALA A 158 3.07 15.59 0.53
N ARG A 159 2.26 14.61 0.97
CA ARG A 159 1.72 13.60 0.08
C ARG A 159 0.72 14.18 -0.93
N TRP A 160 -0.12 15.11 -0.52
CA TRP A 160 -1.08 15.77 -1.40
C TRP A 160 -0.36 16.52 -2.51
N ARG A 161 0.62 17.37 -2.16
CA ARG A 161 1.43 18.13 -3.14
C ARG A 161 2.12 17.23 -4.15
N LEU A 162 2.63 16.09 -3.72
CA LEU A 162 3.25 15.13 -4.63
C LEU A 162 2.26 14.56 -5.66
N VAL A 163 1.04 14.24 -5.23
CA VAL A 163 -0.02 13.77 -6.12
C VAL A 163 -0.44 14.87 -7.11
N GLU A 164 -0.54 16.10 -6.63
CA GLU A 164 -0.81 17.29 -7.45
C GLU A 164 0.24 17.51 -8.53
N GLU A 165 1.52 17.50 -8.16
CA GLU A 165 2.65 17.63 -9.08
C GLU A 165 2.64 16.52 -10.14
N ALA A 166 2.40 15.27 -9.72
CA ALA A 166 2.31 14.16 -10.65
C ALA A 166 1.16 14.33 -11.66
N TRP A 167 0.01 14.83 -11.22
CA TRP A 167 -1.10 15.13 -12.12
C TRP A 167 -0.80 16.30 -13.06
N ALA A 168 -0.14 17.35 -12.60
CA ALA A 168 0.25 18.50 -13.41
C ALA A 168 1.24 18.11 -14.52
N ASN A 169 2.19 17.24 -14.19
CA ASN A 169 3.21 16.73 -15.10
C ASN A 169 2.75 15.53 -15.95
N ASN A 170 1.45 15.17 -15.91
CA ASN A 170 0.88 14.00 -16.60
C ASN A 170 1.65 12.68 -16.36
N LEU A 171 2.26 12.55 -15.18
CA LEU A 171 2.93 11.31 -14.78
C LEU A 171 1.87 10.21 -14.62
N SER A 172 2.20 9.01 -15.09
CA SER A 172 1.28 7.87 -14.99
C SER A 172 0.89 7.60 -13.53
N ARG A 173 -0.33 7.08 -13.30
CA ARG A 173 -0.83 6.68 -11.96
C ARG A 173 0.11 5.73 -11.20
N GLN A 174 1.06 5.11 -11.90
CA GLN A 174 2.03 4.15 -11.36
C GLN A 174 3.31 4.82 -10.82
N LEU A 175 3.58 6.08 -11.18
CA LEU A 175 4.75 6.85 -10.76
C LEU A 175 4.55 7.65 -9.46
N MET A 176 3.36 7.63 -8.87
CA MET A 176 3.05 8.45 -7.67
C MET A 176 3.53 7.84 -6.34
N LEU A 177 4.67 7.15 -6.34
CA LEU A 177 5.30 6.60 -5.13
C LEU A 177 6.74 7.07 -5.09
N VAL A 178 6.89 8.38 -5.08
CA VAL A 178 8.18 9.04 -4.91
C VAL A 178 8.22 9.41 -3.43
N GLU A 179 9.25 8.95 -2.72
CA GLU A 179 9.58 9.45 -1.39
C GLU A 179 10.41 10.73 -1.52
N TYR A 180 10.28 11.59 -0.52
CA TYR A 180 11.01 12.83 -0.38
C TYR A 180 12.39 12.51 0.24
N GLU A 181 13.48 12.69 -0.51
CA GLU A 181 14.83 12.69 0.07
C GLU A 181 15.16 14.09 0.59
N GLU A 182 15.51 14.17 1.88
CA GLU A 182 15.66 15.40 2.65
C GLU A 182 16.84 16.30 2.22
N HIS A 183 17.68 15.85 1.27
CA HIS A 183 19.01 16.42 1.10
C HIS A 183 19.20 17.41 -0.05
N ASP A 184 18.33 17.45 -1.09
CA ASP A 184 18.65 18.22 -2.32
C ASP A 184 17.51 19.04 -2.97
N GLN A 185 16.31 19.15 -2.39
CA GLN A 185 15.18 19.94 -2.94
C GLN A 185 14.87 19.69 -4.44
N GLN A 186 15.21 18.51 -4.98
CA GLN A 186 14.97 18.16 -6.38
C GLN A 186 14.13 16.89 -6.49
N LEU A 187 13.07 16.97 -7.29
CA LEU A 187 12.22 15.84 -7.65
C LEU A 187 12.90 15.04 -8.77
N ILE A 188 13.59 13.95 -8.41
CA ILE A 188 14.17 13.03 -9.40
C ILE A 188 13.22 11.84 -9.54
N GLY A 189 12.54 11.77 -10.69
CA GLY A 189 11.70 10.62 -11.04
C GLY A 189 12.56 9.38 -11.32
N ILE A 190 12.70 8.49 -10.33
CA ILE A 190 13.41 7.23 -10.52
C ILE A 190 12.51 6.25 -11.29
N HIS A 191 12.81 6.09 -12.57
CA HIS A 191 12.23 5.06 -13.42
C HIS A 191 12.87 3.69 -13.13
N SER A 192 12.18 2.81 -12.41
CA SER A 192 12.54 1.37 -12.36
C SER A 192 11.34 0.39 -12.41
N GLN A 193 10.13 0.85 -12.72
CA GLN A 193 8.90 0.01 -12.70
C GLN A 193 8.66 -0.87 -13.95
N ARG A 194 9.66 -1.08 -14.82
CA ARG A 194 9.47 -1.99 -15.97
C ARG A 194 9.54 -3.44 -15.49
N ARG A 195 8.45 -4.21 -15.64
CA ARG A 195 8.49 -5.66 -15.42
C ARG A 195 9.53 -6.27 -16.35
N ILE A 196 10.59 -6.84 -15.78
CA ILE A 196 11.57 -7.62 -16.53
C ILE A 196 10.99 -9.03 -16.68
N SER A 197 11.10 -9.61 -17.87
CA SER A 197 10.74 -11.01 -18.09
C SER A 197 11.74 -11.89 -17.34
N LEU A 198 11.30 -12.51 -16.24
CA LEU A 198 12.12 -13.41 -15.41
C LEU A 198 12.06 -14.86 -15.91
N THR A 199 11.52 -15.11 -17.10
CA THR A 199 11.39 -16.44 -17.68
C THR A 199 12.74 -17.17 -17.83
N SER A 200 13.83 -16.42 -17.98
CA SER A 200 15.21 -16.94 -17.99
C SER A 200 15.70 -17.46 -16.62
N ALA A 201 15.03 -17.12 -15.51
CA ALA A 201 15.38 -17.57 -14.17
C ALA A 201 14.83 -18.98 -13.82
N ARG A 202 13.92 -19.53 -14.64
CA ARG A 202 13.29 -20.84 -14.38
C ARG A 202 14.30 -21.98 -14.19
N PRO A 203 15.32 -22.18 -15.05
CA PRO A 203 16.29 -23.27 -14.88
C PRO A 203 17.12 -23.11 -13.60
N ALA A 204 17.50 -21.87 -13.27
CA ALA A 204 18.29 -21.56 -12.09
C ALA A 204 17.52 -21.81 -10.78
N LEU A 205 16.20 -21.58 -10.75
CA LEU A 205 15.36 -21.84 -9.58
C LEU A 205 14.93 -23.33 -9.47
N ASN A 206 14.80 -24.04 -10.59
CA ASN A 206 14.29 -25.42 -10.62
C ASN A 206 15.22 -26.43 -9.96
N GLY A 207 16.53 -26.28 -10.16
CA GLY A 207 17.54 -27.13 -9.52
C GLY A 207 17.42 -27.16 -7.99
N TYR A 208 16.86 -26.11 -7.40
CA TYR A 208 16.75 -25.95 -5.94
C TYR A 208 15.36 -26.17 -5.40
N GLN A 209 14.33 -26.26 -6.24
CA GLN A 209 12.98 -26.62 -5.83
C GLN A 209 12.62 -28.07 -6.19
N LYS A 210 13.58 -28.81 -6.77
CA LYS A 210 13.46 -30.24 -7.12
C LYS A 210 12.22 -30.54 -7.96
N GLY A 211 11.91 -29.67 -8.92
CA GLY A 211 10.74 -29.82 -9.79
C GLY A 211 9.41 -29.75 -9.04
N ARG A 212 9.34 -29.06 -7.89
CA ARG A 212 8.12 -28.91 -7.10
C ARG A 212 7.75 -27.46 -6.85
N CYS A 213 6.45 -27.21 -6.82
CA CYS A 213 5.87 -25.93 -6.45
C CYS A 213 6.34 -25.53 -5.05
N PHE A 214 6.86 -24.31 -4.92
CA PHE A 214 7.33 -23.76 -3.65
C PHE A 214 6.22 -23.75 -2.60
N TYR A 215 4.97 -23.53 -3.04
CA TYR A 215 3.82 -23.34 -2.18
C TYR A 215 3.16 -24.66 -1.76
N CYS A 216 2.66 -25.45 -2.73
CA CYS A 216 1.86 -26.66 -2.45
C CYS A 216 2.64 -27.99 -2.59
N TYR A 217 3.91 -27.96 -2.99
CA TYR A 217 4.75 -29.13 -3.25
C TYR A 217 4.34 -30.05 -4.41
N ARG A 218 3.29 -29.72 -5.17
CA ARG A 218 2.94 -30.43 -6.41
C ARG A 218 4.12 -30.38 -7.38
N GLU A 219 4.30 -31.44 -8.16
CA GLU A 219 5.29 -31.48 -9.24
C GLU A 219 4.98 -30.42 -10.32
N ILE A 220 6.04 -29.79 -10.81
CA ILE A 220 6.00 -28.75 -11.84
C ILE A 220 7.14 -28.97 -12.83
N SER A 221 6.92 -28.55 -14.07
CA SER A 221 7.89 -28.62 -15.15
C SER A 221 8.25 -27.23 -15.66
N ILE A 222 9.55 -27.03 -15.91
CA ILE A 222 10.06 -25.80 -16.54
C ILE A 222 10.06 -25.87 -18.07
N LEU A 223 9.68 -27.02 -18.65
CA LEU A 223 9.62 -27.21 -20.09
C LEU A 223 8.38 -26.50 -20.67
N TYR A 224 8.58 -25.79 -21.78
CA TYR A 224 7.47 -25.18 -22.49
C TYR A 224 6.51 -26.24 -23.03
N GLY A 225 5.20 -26.05 -22.82
CA GLY A 225 4.16 -26.95 -23.32
C GLY A 225 3.88 -28.19 -22.45
N SER A 226 4.44 -28.29 -21.23
CA SER A 226 4.11 -29.37 -20.30
C SER A 226 2.70 -29.21 -19.72
N ASP A 227 2.08 -30.33 -19.30
CA ASP A 227 0.81 -30.33 -18.58
C ASP A 227 0.87 -29.70 -17.17
N THR A 228 2.07 -29.58 -16.59
CA THR A 228 2.31 -29.02 -15.24
C THR A 228 3.26 -27.81 -15.27
N PRO A 229 2.94 -26.72 -15.98
CA PRO A 229 3.89 -25.64 -16.22
C PRO A 229 4.24 -24.87 -14.92
N ALA A 230 5.52 -24.54 -14.77
CA ALA A 230 6.04 -23.72 -13.69
C ALA A 230 6.01 -22.22 -14.04
N ASP A 231 5.52 -21.41 -13.11
CA ASP A 231 5.65 -19.95 -13.13
C ASP A 231 6.76 -19.49 -12.20
N VAL A 232 7.41 -18.39 -12.55
CA VAL A 232 8.23 -17.62 -11.62
C VAL A 232 7.31 -16.64 -10.92
N ASP A 233 7.21 -16.77 -9.60
CA ASP A 233 6.45 -15.86 -8.76
C ASP A 233 7.39 -15.05 -7.86
N HIS A 234 6.96 -13.83 -7.53
CA HIS A 234 7.60 -13.02 -6.50
C HIS A 234 6.89 -13.31 -5.17
N PHE A 235 7.61 -13.90 -4.22
CA PHE A 235 7.04 -14.22 -2.91
C PHE A 235 6.40 -12.99 -2.26
N PHE A 236 7.15 -11.89 -2.22
CA PHE A 236 6.65 -10.54 -2.01
C PHE A 236 6.25 -9.94 -3.37
N PRO A 237 4.97 -9.66 -3.62
CA PRO A 237 4.49 -9.20 -4.93
C PRO A 237 5.25 -7.96 -5.46
N HIS A 238 5.47 -7.89 -6.77
CA HIS A 238 6.21 -6.78 -7.42
C HIS A 238 5.65 -5.38 -7.09
N LYS A 239 4.35 -5.26 -6.76
CA LYS A 239 3.76 -3.98 -6.30
C LYS A 239 4.42 -3.44 -5.02
N LEU A 240 5.16 -4.26 -4.29
CA LEU A 240 5.87 -3.90 -3.06
C LEU A 240 7.21 -3.22 -3.28
N LYS A 241 7.73 -3.14 -4.51
CA LYS A 241 8.85 -2.21 -4.82
C LYS A 241 8.58 -0.79 -4.32
N ARG A 242 7.30 -0.44 -4.28
CA ARG A 242 6.75 0.84 -3.87
C ARG A 242 6.77 1.09 -2.36
N CYS A 243 7.15 0.09 -1.58
CA CYS A 243 7.25 0.12 -0.12
C CYS A 243 8.69 0.42 0.33
N ASP A 244 9.67 0.16 -0.53
CA ASP A 244 11.10 0.33 -0.27
C ASP A 244 11.86 0.14 -1.60
N ASP A 245 12.35 1.24 -2.19
CA ASP A 245 13.10 1.22 -3.45
C ASP A 245 14.49 0.56 -3.32
N GLY A 246 14.97 0.32 -2.09
CA GLY A 246 16.24 -0.32 -1.78
C GLY A 246 16.18 -1.85 -1.70
N LYS A 247 14.98 -2.45 -1.61
CA LYS A 247 14.82 -3.91 -1.50
C LYS A 247 14.83 -4.58 -2.87
N PRO A 248 15.69 -5.59 -3.13
CA PRO A 248 15.72 -6.34 -4.38
C PRO A 248 14.50 -7.27 -4.51
N ILE A 249 13.31 -6.69 -4.74
CA ILE A 249 12.06 -7.42 -4.96
C ILE A 249 12.16 -8.35 -6.18
N ASP A 250 12.87 -7.94 -7.23
CA ASP A 250 13.18 -8.79 -8.39
C ASP A 250 14.36 -9.74 -8.14
N GLY A 251 14.93 -9.72 -6.94
CA GLY A 251 16.07 -10.52 -6.55
C GLY A 251 15.72 -11.97 -6.31
N VAL A 252 16.68 -12.86 -6.55
CA VAL A 252 16.51 -14.31 -6.40
C VAL A 252 16.15 -14.73 -4.96
N ALA A 253 16.46 -13.87 -3.98
CA ALA A 253 16.02 -14.01 -2.60
C ALA A 253 14.48 -14.02 -2.45
N ASN A 254 13.77 -13.40 -3.39
CA ASN A 254 12.31 -13.24 -3.39
C ASN A 254 11.61 -14.08 -4.48
N LEU A 255 12.33 -14.57 -5.49
CA LEU A 255 11.74 -15.33 -6.60
C LEU A 255 11.60 -16.82 -6.27
N VAL A 256 10.44 -17.40 -6.56
CA VAL A 256 10.11 -18.82 -6.35
C VAL A 256 9.52 -19.43 -7.63
N LEU A 257 9.59 -20.76 -7.78
CA LEU A 257 8.77 -21.47 -8.76
C LEU A 257 7.45 -21.93 -8.13
N ALA A 258 6.36 -21.67 -8.82
CA ALA A 258 5.01 -22.04 -8.39
C ALA A 258 4.25 -22.74 -9.51
N CYS A 259 3.33 -23.65 -9.16
CA CYS A 259 2.35 -24.13 -10.12
C CYS A 259 1.38 -22.99 -10.48
N THR A 260 0.73 -23.11 -11.63
CA THR A 260 -0.25 -22.12 -12.10
C THR A 260 -1.39 -21.89 -11.12
N ASP A 261 -1.85 -22.94 -10.44
CA ASP A 261 -2.98 -22.85 -9.49
C ASP A 261 -2.61 -22.06 -8.23
N CYS A 262 -1.36 -22.20 -7.76
CA CYS A 262 -0.87 -21.42 -6.63
C CYS A 262 -0.53 -19.99 -7.03
N ASN A 263 -0.04 -19.75 -8.25
CA ASN A 263 0.40 -18.43 -8.68
C ASN A 263 -0.76 -17.54 -9.20
N ARG A 264 -1.71 -18.14 -9.92
CA ARG A 264 -2.75 -17.44 -10.70
C ARG A 264 -4.15 -17.69 -10.14
N GLY A 265 -5.12 -16.89 -10.61
CA GLY A 265 -6.54 -17.10 -10.35
C GLY A 265 -7.01 -16.58 -8.99
N ALA A 266 -8.33 -16.61 -8.77
CA ALA A 266 -8.98 -16.03 -7.59
C ALA A 266 -8.64 -16.77 -6.27
N GLN A 267 -8.23 -18.04 -6.36
CA GLN A 267 -7.83 -18.88 -5.21
C GLN A 267 -6.30 -18.96 -5.06
N GLY A 268 -5.54 -18.47 -6.04
CA GLY A 268 -4.09 -18.41 -6.00
C GLY A 268 -3.59 -17.20 -5.23
N LYS A 269 -2.27 -17.15 -5.02
CA LYS A 269 -1.59 -16.07 -4.33
C LYS A 269 -1.77 -14.74 -5.04
N PHE A 270 -1.45 -14.67 -6.33
CA PHE A 270 -1.43 -13.43 -7.10
C PHE A 270 -0.68 -12.31 -6.33
N ASP A 271 -1.41 -11.30 -5.86
CA ASP A 271 -0.92 -10.14 -5.13
C ASP A 271 -1.11 -10.22 -3.60
N GLN A 272 -1.52 -11.39 -3.07
CA GLN A 272 -1.68 -11.66 -1.65
C GLN A 272 -0.34 -11.94 -0.96
N ILE A 273 -0.29 -11.69 0.35
CA ILE A 273 0.90 -11.94 1.17
C ILE A 273 0.87 -13.39 1.69
N PRO A 274 1.90 -14.21 1.43
CA PRO A 274 1.96 -15.58 1.95
C PRO A 274 2.00 -15.64 3.49
N ALA A 275 1.44 -16.68 4.11
CA ALA A 275 1.50 -16.88 5.56
C ALA A 275 2.93 -17.12 6.09
N LEU A 276 3.16 -16.85 7.38
CA LEU A 276 4.47 -17.00 8.04
C LEU A 276 5.19 -18.34 7.79
N PRO A 277 4.52 -19.52 7.77
CA PRO A 277 5.20 -20.78 7.47
C PRO A 277 5.84 -20.82 6.07
N LEU A 278 5.30 -20.04 5.11
CA LEU A 278 5.88 -19.91 3.78
C LEU A 278 7.07 -18.93 3.77
N LEU A 279 7.07 -17.91 4.63
CA LEU A 279 8.22 -17.01 4.83
C LEU A 279 9.39 -17.76 5.47
N GLU A 280 9.11 -18.60 6.48
CA GLU A 280 10.09 -19.49 7.08
C GLU A 280 10.71 -20.44 6.06
N ARG A 281 9.89 -20.97 5.16
CA ARG A 281 10.35 -21.81 4.06
C ARG A 281 11.25 -21.02 3.11
N LEU A 282 10.91 -19.77 2.78
CA LEU A 282 11.71 -18.92 1.90
C LEU A 282 13.08 -18.66 2.53
N HIS A 283 13.10 -18.28 3.82
CA HIS A 283 14.32 -18.10 4.59
C HIS A 283 15.17 -19.38 4.62
N THR A 284 14.56 -20.52 4.96
CA THR A 284 15.25 -21.82 5.02
C THR A 284 15.87 -22.19 3.68
N ARG A 285 15.13 -21.99 2.58
CA ARG A 285 15.65 -22.21 1.23
C ARG A 285 16.81 -21.27 0.91
N ASN A 286 16.71 -19.98 1.21
CA ASN A 286 17.79 -19.03 0.95
C ASN A 286 19.05 -19.35 1.77
N GLU A 287 18.91 -19.72 3.05
CA GLU A 287 20.04 -20.16 3.88
C GLU A 287 20.68 -21.46 3.36
N TYR A 288 19.87 -22.40 2.87
CA TYR A 288 20.37 -23.61 2.24
C TYR A 288 21.22 -23.29 1.00
N LEU A 289 20.78 -22.36 0.14
CA LEU A 289 21.54 -21.93 -1.03
C LEU A 289 22.87 -21.26 -0.66
N ILE A 290 22.88 -20.44 0.40
CA ILE A 290 24.08 -19.76 0.87
C ILE A 290 25.09 -20.76 1.44
N SER A 291 24.64 -21.69 2.29
CA SER A 291 25.50 -22.66 2.97
C SER A 291 26.03 -23.78 2.05
N SER A 292 25.30 -24.10 0.98
CA SER A 292 25.70 -25.11 -0.01
C SER A 292 26.70 -24.61 -1.07
N HIS A 293 27.27 -23.41 -0.91
CA HIS A 293 28.21 -22.79 -1.86
C HIS A 293 27.64 -22.66 -3.29
N HIS A 294 26.34 -22.42 -3.38
CA HIS A 294 25.66 -22.25 -4.64
C HIS A 294 26.18 -21.02 -5.43
N PRO A 295 26.20 -21.01 -6.78
CA PRO A 295 26.53 -19.81 -7.55
C PRO A 295 25.73 -18.55 -7.20
N LEU A 296 24.54 -18.67 -6.62
CA LEU A 296 23.74 -17.53 -6.14
C LEU A 296 24.09 -17.08 -4.72
N ARG A 297 25.05 -17.72 -4.05
CA ARG A 297 25.47 -17.40 -2.67
C ARG A 297 25.82 -15.93 -2.52
N GLU A 298 26.76 -15.43 -3.34
CA GLU A 298 27.20 -14.04 -3.26
C GLU A 298 26.05 -13.07 -3.57
N THR A 299 25.19 -13.42 -4.53
CA THR A 299 23.98 -12.65 -4.85
C THR A 299 23.01 -12.58 -3.68
N LEU A 300 22.73 -13.72 -3.03
CA LEU A 300 21.84 -13.77 -1.87
C LEU A 300 22.43 -13.00 -0.67
N ILE A 301 23.72 -13.14 -0.41
CA ILE A 301 24.43 -12.38 0.64
C ILE A 301 24.37 -10.88 0.35
N ALA A 302 24.66 -10.46 -0.88
CA ALA A 302 24.58 -9.05 -1.28
C ALA A 302 23.16 -8.49 -1.20
N GLN A 303 22.15 -9.30 -1.52
CA GLN A 303 20.74 -8.88 -1.51
C GLN A 303 20.14 -8.81 -0.10
N THR A 304 20.57 -9.67 0.83
CA THR A 304 19.87 -9.89 2.11
C THR A 304 20.75 -9.68 3.34
N GLY A 305 22.08 -9.66 3.21
CA GLY A 305 23.01 -9.37 4.29
C GLY A 305 24.07 -10.44 4.55
N ALA A 306 25.18 -9.99 5.18
CA ALA A 306 26.37 -10.81 5.45
C ALA A 306 26.14 -11.91 6.51
N SER A 307 25.39 -11.63 7.57
CA SER A 307 25.08 -12.59 8.64
C SER A 307 23.68 -13.18 8.46
N ARG A 308 23.46 -14.39 9.00
CA ARG A 308 22.15 -15.04 9.00
C ARG A 308 21.07 -14.18 9.66
N GLU A 309 21.43 -13.51 10.75
CA GLU A 309 20.57 -12.58 11.47
C GLU A 309 20.11 -11.44 10.55
N LYS A 310 21.04 -10.73 9.90
CA LYS A 310 20.71 -9.67 8.93
C LYS A 310 19.79 -10.15 7.81
N ARG A 311 19.96 -11.39 7.34
CA ARG A 311 19.11 -11.98 6.31
C ARG A 311 17.71 -12.34 6.80
N GLN A 312 17.58 -12.71 8.07
CA GLN A 312 16.29 -12.89 8.73
C GLN A 312 15.61 -11.53 8.90
N ASP A 313 16.31 -10.54 9.42
CA ASP A 313 15.80 -9.18 9.63
C ASP A 313 15.33 -8.57 8.31
N TYR A 314 16.11 -8.72 7.24
CA TYR A 314 15.73 -8.28 5.89
C TYR A 314 14.36 -8.85 5.46
N LEU A 315 14.12 -10.15 5.69
CA LEU A 315 12.86 -10.80 5.34
C LEU A 315 11.72 -10.38 6.27
N GLN A 316 12.00 -10.15 7.56
CA GLN A 316 11.03 -9.64 8.53
C GLN A 316 10.61 -8.20 8.17
N ASP A 317 11.55 -7.33 7.84
CA ASP A 317 11.29 -5.95 7.42
C ASP A 317 10.47 -5.90 6.13
N ALA A 318 10.81 -6.74 5.16
CA ALA A 318 10.03 -6.88 3.93
C ALA A 318 8.60 -7.37 4.21
N TYR A 319 8.43 -8.33 5.13
CA TYR A 319 7.12 -8.86 5.52
C TYR A 319 6.27 -7.83 6.28
N ASN A 320 6.88 -7.07 7.18
CA ASN A 320 6.25 -5.99 7.92
C ASN A 320 5.76 -4.89 6.95
N CYS A 321 6.64 -4.43 6.07
CA CYS A 321 6.31 -3.45 5.03
C CYS A 321 5.17 -3.95 4.14
N ALA A 322 5.24 -5.20 3.67
CA ALA A 322 4.21 -5.82 2.84
C ALA A 322 2.84 -5.87 3.53
N THR A 323 2.83 -6.21 4.82
CA THR A 323 1.62 -6.30 5.63
C THR A 323 0.97 -4.92 5.79
N VAL A 324 1.76 -3.90 6.12
CA VAL A 324 1.28 -2.52 6.23
C VAL A 324 0.80 -1.98 4.89
N PHE A 325 1.59 -2.13 3.83
CA PHE A 325 1.28 -1.63 2.48
C PHE A 325 -0.01 -2.21 1.92
N THR A 326 -0.22 -3.52 2.09
CA THR A 326 -1.40 -4.19 1.53
C THR A 326 -2.68 -3.95 2.33
N GLY A 327 -2.56 -3.54 3.60
CA GLY A 327 -3.69 -3.33 4.51
C GLY A 327 -4.52 -4.59 4.76
N SER A 328 -4.03 -5.77 4.38
CA SER A 328 -4.77 -7.03 4.43
C SER A 328 -4.14 -7.99 5.45
N TRP A 329 -4.95 -8.38 6.43
CA TRP A 329 -4.62 -9.34 7.49
C TRP A 329 -4.78 -10.79 7.03
N GLN A 330 -5.52 -11.01 5.95
CA GLN A 330 -5.68 -12.34 5.38
C GLN A 330 -4.39 -12.73 4.66
N LYS A 331 -3.68 -13.67 5.28
CA LYS A 331 -2.51 -14.30 4.68
C LYS A 331 -2.96 -15.43 3.77
N TRP A 332 -2.32 -15.52 2.61
CA TRP A 332 -2.58 -16.59 1.66
C TRP A 332 -1.77 -17.84 2.03
N GLN A 333 -2.43 -18.99 1.99
CA GLN A 333 -1.78 -20.29 2.16
C GLN A 333 -2.46 -21.32 1.24
N PRO A 334 -1.69 -22.12 0.50
CA PRO A 334 -2.23 -23.18 -0.33
C PRO A 334 -2.61 -24.40 0.51
N ARG A 335 -3.40 -25.29 -0.07
CA ARG A 335 -3.46 -26.69 0.40
C ARG A 335 -2.20 -27.42 -0.05
N ALA A 336 -1.58 -28.20 0.83
CA ALA A 336 -0.45 -29.05 0.47
C ALA A 336 -0.94 -30.24 -0.38
N GLU A 337 -0.20 -30.56 -1.44
CA GLU A 337 -0.56 -31.60 -2.42
C GLU A 337 0.60 -32.53 -2.77
N GLY A 338 1.76 -32.32 -2.14
CA GLY A 338 2.94 -33.15 -2.31
C GLY A 338 3.77 -33.22 -1.03
N VAL A 339 4.85 -34.00 -1.08
CA VAL A 339 5.76 -34.15 0.06
C VAL A 339 6.65 -32.91 0.18
N ALA A 340 6.80 -32.41 1.41
CA ALA A 340 7.65 -31.26 1.72
C ALA A 340 9.10 -31.49 1.27
N VAL A 341 9.72 -30.42 0.75
CA VAL A 341 11.00 -30.49 0.02
C VAL A 341 12.13 -29.76 0.77
N PHE A 342 11.77 -28.95 1.78
CA PHE A 342 12.62 -28.15 2.67
C PHE A 342 12.01 -28.08 4.06
#